data_AF-A0A7X5IWW6-F1
#
_entry.id   AF-A0A7X5IWW6-F1
#
_cell.length_a   1.000
_cell.length_b   1.000
_cell.length_c   1.000
_cell.angle_alpha   90.00
_cell.angle_beta   90.00
_cell.angle_gamma   90.00
#
_symmetry.space_group_name_H-M   'P 1'
#
loop_
_entity.id
_entity.type
_entity.pdbx_description
1 polymer ?
#
loop_
_entity_poly.entity_id
_entity_poly.type
_entity_poly.pdbx_seq_one_letter_code
_entity_poly.pdbx_strand_id
1 'polypeptide(L)'
;MRKYNTPHRHRVIKTRLTEEEYAEFSERVSLCKMSQAEFIRQALIKSSIRPVITVSPVNDELLSAVGKLTAEYGKIGGNLNQIARCLNEYGAPYNALS
;
A
#
# COMPACT_ATOMS: atom_id res chain seq x y z
N MET A 1 48.92 5.36 6.95
CA MET A 1 48.74 4.22 6.02
C MET A 1 47.27 3.78 6.07
N ARG A 2 46.49 3.93 4.99
CA ARG A 2 45.07 3.49 5.00
C ARG A 2 45.02 1.96 5.13
N LYS A 3 44.45 1.45 6.22
CA LYS A 3 44.23 0.01 6.43
C LYS A 3 43.09 -0.44 5.53
N TYR A 4 43.41 -1.06 4.40
CA TYR A 4 42.40 -1.67 3.54
C TYR A 4 42.03 -3.02 4.13
N ASN A 5 40.81 -3.14 4.66
CA ASN A 5 40.25 -4.43 5.02
C ASN A 5 39.87 -5.16 3.71
N THR A 6 40.67 -6.14 3.32
CA THR A 6 40.45 -6.96 2.11
C THR A 6 39.97 -8.37 2.46
N PRO A 7 38.69 -8.56 2.85
CA PRO A 7 38.02 -9.83 2.67
C PRO A 7 38.02 -10.22 1.19
N HIS A 8 38.08 -11.52 0.85
CA HIS A 8 38.00 -12.05 -0.52
C HIS A 8 36.62 -11.79 -1.15
N ARG A 9 36.40 -10.56 -1.59
CA ARG A 9 35.17 -10.11 -2.25
C ARG A 9 35.31 -10.38 -3.75
N HIS A 10 34.42 -11.23 -4.29
CA HIS A 10 34.50 -11.77 -5.65
C HIS A 10 33.29 -11.40 -6.54
N ARG A 11 32.25 -10.78 -5.96
CA ARG A 11 31.05 -10.34 -6.70
C ARG A 11 31.12 -8.82 -6.95
N VAL A 12 30.79 -8.41 -8.18
CA VAL A 12 30.82 -7.00 -8.61
C VAL A 12 29.40 -6.50 -8.81
N ILE A 13 29.10 -5.33 -8.23
CA ILE A 13 27.87 -4.57 -8.48
C ILE A 13 28.28 -3.34 -9.29
N LYS A 14 27.55 -3.04 -10.38
CA LYS A 14 27.77 -1.86 -11.22
C LYS A 14 26.48 -1.07 -11.34
N THR A 15 26.60 0.26 -11.27
CA THR A 15 25.48 1.20 -11.40
C THR A 15 25.91 2.33 -12.33
N ARG A 16 25.01 2.82 -13.17
CA ARG A 16 25.21 4.05 -13.95
C ARG A 16 24.66 5.22 -13.15
N LEU A 17 25.41 6.31 -13.09
CA LEU A 17 25.02 7.55 -12.42
C LEU A 17 25.00 8.67 -13.46
N THR A 18 24.13 9.66 -13.27
CA THR A 18 24.25 10.94 -13.96
C THR A 18 25.43 11.72 -13.39
N GLU A 19 25.82 12.81 -14.05
CA GLU A 19 26.95 13.62 -13.62
C GLU A 19 26.68 14.28 -12.25
N GLU A 20 25.43 14.71 -12.03
CA GLU A 20 24.97 15.29 -10.76
C GLU A 20 25.04 14.27 -9.62
N GLU A 21 24.54 13.05 -9.86
CA GLU A 21 24.57 11.96 -8.89
C GLU A 21 26.00 11.56 -8.54
N TYR A 22 26.91 11.55 -9.52
CA TYR A 22 28.31 11.25 -9.29
C TYR A 22 29.02 12.34 -8.49
N ALA A 23 28.73 13.62 -8.76
CA ALA A 23 29.29 14.75 -8.02
C ALA A 23 28.89 14.70 -6.54
N GLU A 24 27.60 14.49 -6.25
CA GLU A 24 27.10 14.35 -4.88
C GLU A 24 27.72 13.15 -4.16
N PHE A 25 27.84 12.01 -4.85
CA PHE A 25 28.51 10.83 -4.30
C PHE A 25 29.97 11.11 -3.95
N SER A 26 30.71 11.77 -4.84
CA SER A 26 32.12 12.10 -4.65
C SER A 26 32.33 13.03 -3.46
N GLU A 27 31.47 14.04 -3.31
CA GLU A 27 31.48 14.94 -2.16
C GLU A 27 31.26 14.18 -0.85
N ARG A 28 30.22 13.34 -0.77
CA ARG A 28 29.93 12.51 0.41
C ARG A 28 31.09 11.57 0.76
N VAL A 29 31.72 10.94 -0.24
CA VAL A 29 32.89 10.07 -0.03
C VAL A 29 34.08 10.86 0.52
N SER A 30 34.30 12.09 0.02
CA SER A 30 35.39 12.96 0.47
C SER A 30 35.23 13.35 1.94
N LEU A 31 34.01 13.68 2.37
CA LEU A 31 33.68 14.02 3.76
C LEU A 31 33.91 12.83 4.71
N CYS A 32 33.55 11.62 4.27
CA CYS A 32 33.70 10.40 5.05
C CYS A 32 35.16 9.88 5.12
N LYS A 33 36.12 10.49 4.41
CA LYS A 33 37.56 10.11 4.37
C LYS A 33 37.81 8.62 4.10
N MET A 34 36.92 7.96 3.37
CA MET A 34 36.99 6.54 3.03
C MET A 34 37.07 6.33 1.52
N SER A 35 37.32 5.10 1.07
CA SER A 35 37.28 4.79 -0.37
C SER A 35 35.83 4.68 -0.85
N GLN A 36 35.58 5.00 -2.12
CA GLN A 36 34.26 4.85 -2.76
C GLN A 36 33.66 3.46 -2.52
N ALA A 37 34.49 2.42 -2.65
CA ALA A 37 34.05 1.04 -2.45
C ALA A 37 33.66 0.75 -0.99
N GLU A 38 34.33 1.36 0.00
CA GLU A 38 33.95 1.20 1.40
C GLU A 38 32.68 2.00 1.74
N PHE A 39 32.54 3.19 1.18
CA PHE A 39 31.33 3.99 1.31
C PHE A 39 30.10 3.24 0.78
N ILE A 40 30.18 2.66 -0.42
CA ILE A 40 29.07 1.88 -1.01
C ILE A 40 28.74 0.67 -0.13
N ARG A 41 29.73 -0.03 0.43
CA ARG A 41 29.46 -1.17 1.33
C ARG A 41 28.75 -0.73 2.60
N GLN A 42 29.22 0.35 3.24
CA GLN A 42 28.58 0.86 4.45
C GLN A 42 27.19 1.37 4.15
N ALA A 43 26.98 2.05 3.02
CA ALA A 43 25.65 2.43 2.56
C ALA A 43 24.77 1.19 2.38
N LEU A 44 25.20 0.17 1.63
CA LEU A 44 24.38 -1.02 1.38
C LEU A 44 24.07 -1.86 2.63
N ILE A 45 25.03 -2.00 3.56
CA ILE A 45 24.91 -2.87 4.74
C ILE A 45 24.27 -2.13 5.92
N LYS A 46 24.64 -0.86 6.11
CA LYS A 46 24.23 -0.07 7.28
C LYS A 46 23.10 0.91 6.98
N SER A 47 22.80 1.24 5.73
CA SER A 47 21.60 2.02 5.45
C SER A 47 20.37 1.18 5.78
N SER A 48 19.52 1.72 6.63
CA SER A 48 18.21 1.15 6.90
C SER A 48 17.34 1.36 5.66
N ILE A 49 17.24 0.35 4.80
CA ILE A 49 16.21 0.32 3.76
C ILE A 49 14.88 0.05 4.45
N ARG A 50 13.99 1.04 4.47
CA ARG A 50 12.60 0.86 4.93
C ARG A 50 11.76 0.48 3.70
N PRO A 51 11.36 -0.79 3.54
CA PRO A 51 10.45 -1.13 2.47
C PRO A 51 9.14 -0.38 2.71
N VAL A 52 8.73 0.43 1.73
CA VAL A 52 7.38 1.00 1.71
C VAL A 52 6.46 -0.12 1.28
N ILE A 53 5.91 -0.85 2.25
CA ILE A 53 4.90 -1.88 2.01
C ILE A 53 3.56 -1.16 1.88
N THR A 54 3.08 -1.01 0.65
CA THR A 54 1.72 -0.54 0.40
C THR A 54 0.75 -1.68 0.70
N VAL A 55 0.26 -1.76 1.94
CA VAL A 55 -0.91 -2.57 2.26
C VAL A 55 -2.14 -1.83 1.79
N SER A 56 -2.83 -2.37 0.78
CA SER A 56 -4.18 -1.91 0.44
C SER A 56 -5.07 -2.18 1.66
N PRO A 57 -5.74 -1.16 2.23
CA PRO A 57 -6.66 -1.35 3.35
C PRO A 57 -7.97 -2.05 2.93
N VAL A 58 -8.15 -2.32 1.64
CA VAL A 58 -9.32 -3.01 1.12
C VAL A 58 -9.14 -4.51 1.35
N ASN A 59 -9.62 -4.97 2.50
CA ASN A 59 -9.82 -6.39 2.73
C ASN A 59 -10.98 -6.85 1.84
N ASP A 60 -10.67 -7.55 0.74
CA ASP A 60 -11.65 -8.05 -0.23
C ASP A 60 -12.73 -8.93 0.43
N GLU A 61 -12.38 -9.62 1.52
CA GLU A 61 -13.32 -10.42 2.29
C GLU A 61 -14.36 -9.54 3.00
N LEU A 62 -13.91 -8.44 3.62
CA LEU A 62 -14.79 -7.47 4.26
C LEU A 62 -15.68 -6.76 3.23
N LEU A 63 -15.12 -6.39 2.08
CA LEU A 63 -15.87 -5.76 1.00
C LEU A 63 -16.95 -6.70 0.45
N SER A 64 -16.63 -7.99 0.31
CA SER A 64 -17.61 -9.03 -0.07
C SER A 64 -18.72 -9.18 0.97
N ALA A 65 -18.38 -9.20 2.26
CA ALA A 65 -19.35 -9.31 3.34
C ALA A 65 -20.31 -8.11 3.39
N VAL A 66 -19.78 -6.89 3.25
CA VAL A 66 -20.58 -5.66 3.20
C VAL A 66 -21.47 -5.63 1.94
N GLY A 67 -20.96 -6.09 0.79
CA GLY A 67 -21.74 -6.20 -0.43
C GLY A 67 -22.93 -7.16 -0.30
N LYS A 68 -22.73 -8.33 0.31
CA LYS A 68 -23.83 -9.29 0.60
C LYS A 68 -24.87 -8.69 1.53
N LEU A 69 -24.44 -8.04 2.62
CA LEU A 69 -25.34 -7.41 3.57
C LEU A 69 -26.17 -6.29 2.93
N THR A 70 -25.55 -5.49 2.08
CA THR A 70 -26.23 -4.40 1.34
C THR A 70 -27.30 -4.94 0.40
N ALA A 71 -27.03 -6.07 -0.27
CA ALA A 71 -28.00 -6.72 -1.15
C ALA A 71 -29.22 -7.25 -0.38
N GLU A 72 -29.03 -7.82 0.81
CA GLU A 72 -30.15 -8.28 1.66
C GLU A 72 -31.00 -7.10 2.13
N TYR A 73 -30.39 -5.99 2.57
CA TYR A 73 -31.14 -4.79 2.92
C TYR A 73 -31.90 -4.18 1.74
N GLY A 74 -31.35 -4.25 0.53
CA GLY A 74 -32.05 -3.84 -0.70
C GLY A 74 -33.32 -4.64 -0.96
N LYS A 75 -33.28 -5.97 -0.76
CA LYS A 75 -34.47 -6.84 -0.89
C LYS A 75 -35.55 -6.50 0.15
N ILE A 76 -35.14 -6.29 1.40
CA ILE A 76 -36.06 -5.90 2.50
C ILE A 76 -36.72 -4.55 2.17
N GLY A 77 -35.93 -3.56 1.76
CA GLY A 77 -36.44 -2.25 1.35
C GLY A 77 -37.40 -2.33 0.16
N GLY A 78 -37.10 -3.18 -0.84
CA GLY A 78 -37.98 -3.43 -1.97
C GLY A 78 -39.34 -4.00 -1.57
N ASN A 79 -39.35 -5.00 -0.68
CA ASN A 79 -40.59 -5.58 -0.14
C ASN A 79 -41.40 -4.55 0.66
N LEU A 80 -40.74 -3.75 1.50
CA LEU A 80 -41.39 -2.68 2.25
C LEU A 80 -42.01 -1.63 1.32
N ASN A 81 -41.33 -1.28 0.24
CA ASN A 81 -41.84 -0.33 -0.75
C ASN A 81 -43.07 -0.88 -1.48
N GLN A 82 -43.09 -2.19 -1.78
CA GLN A 82 -44.27 -2.85 -2.35
C GLN A 82 -45.45 -2.83 -1.37
N ILE A 83 -45.21 -3.08 -0.08
CA ILE A 83 -46.25 -3.00 0.97
C ILE A 83 -46.79 -1.57 1.08
N ALA A 84 -45.91 -0.58 1.14
CA ALA A 84 -46.29 0.82 1.21
C ALA A 84 -47.12 1.24 -0.02
N ARG A 85 -46.71 0.80 -1.21
CA ARG A 85 -47.44 1.06 -2.45
C ARG A 85 -48.83 0.40 -2.44
N CYS A 86 -48.91 -0.87 -2.03
CA CYS A 86 -50.18 -1.58 -1.90
C CYS A 86 -51.14 -0.86 -0.93
N LEU A 87 -50.64 -0.40 0.21
CA LEU A 87 -51.43 0.36 1.19
C LEU A 87 -51.88 1.73 0.65
N ASN A 88 -51.02 2.42 -0.10
CA ASN A 88 -51.31 3.74 -0.66
C ASN A 88 -52.26 3.68 -1.87
N GLU A 89 -52.12 2.67 -2.74
CA GLU A 89 -52.95 2.53 -3.95
C GLU A 89 -54.32 1.89 -3.66
N TYR A 90 -54.40 0.93 -2.74
CA TYR A 90 -55.64 0.21 -2.42
C TYR A 90 -56.35 0.69 -1.15
N GLY A 91 -55.82 1.71 -0.45
CA GLY A 91 -56.50 2.35 0.68
C GLY A 91 -57.07 1.35 1.69
N ALA A 92 -56.24 0.46 2.23
CA ALA A 92 -56.56 -0.57 3.22
C ALA A 92 -57.77 -1.50 2.92
N PRO A 93 -57.62 -2.83 2.91
CA PRO A 93 -58.78 -3.74 2.90
C PRO A 93 -59.54 -3.76 4.25
N TYR A 94 -59.23 -2.86 5.19
CA TYR A 94 -59.81 -2.83 6.53
C TYR A 94 -61.10 -2.01 6.66
N ASN A 95 -61.55 -1.33 5.60
CA ASN A 95 -62.84 -0.62 5.62
C ASN A 95 -64.08 -1.56 5.63
N ALA A 96 -63.89 -2.88 5.58
CA ALA A 96 -64.97 -3.88 5.60
C ALA A 96 -65.07 -4.69 6.91
N LEU A 97 -64.35 -4.31 7.97
CA LEU A 97 -64.45 -4.92 9.31
C LEU A 97 -65.00 -3.91 10.35
N SER A 98 -66.12 -3.26 10.03
CA SER A 98 -66.96 -2.53 10.99
C SER A 98 -68.41 -2.99 10.87
#